data_AF-A0A6J4YUP1-F1
#
_entry.id   AF-A0A6J4YUP1-F1
#
_cell.length_a   1.000
_cell.length_b   1.000
_cell.length_c   1.000
_cell.angle_alpha   90.00
_cell.angle_beta   90.00
_cell.angle_gamma   90.00
#
_symmetry.space_group_name_H-M   'P 1'
#
loop_
_entity.id
_entity.type
_entity.pdbx_description
1 polymer ?
#
loop_
_entity_poly.entity_id
_entity_poly.type
_entity_poly.pdbx_seq_one_letter_code
_entity_poly.pdbx_strand_id
1 'polypeptide(L)'
;MIKPGTIYNDIISHEDWLPTLLAAAGVPDVVEKAKNGYEANGKTWKVHLDGHNYLPFFKGEVANAPRDQFLYFGQGGELNAIRWNDWKNVFR
;
A
#
# COMPACT_ATOMS: atom_id res chain seq x y z
N MET A 1 12.96 6.80 13.73
CA MET A 1 12.87 8.20 13.25
C MET A 1 13.33 8.20 11.79
N ILE A 2 12.54 8.77 10.87
CA ILE A 2 12.91 8.89 9.46
C ILE A 2 13.88 10.07 9.35
N LYS A 3 15.12 9.83 8.92
CA LYS A 3 16.12 10.90 8.81
C LYS A 3 15.74 11.86 7.66
N PRO A 4 15.89 13.18 7.84
CA PRO A 4 15.72 14.13 6.75
C PRO A 4 16.66 13.81 5.58
N GLY A 5 16.16 13.92 4.36
CA GLY A 5 16.93 13.63 3.14
C GLY A 5 17.08 12.14 2.81
N THR A 6 16.45 11.22 3.56
CA THR A 6 16.38 9.82 3.16
C THR A 6 15.59 9.67 1.84
N ILE A 7 16.11 8.84 0.94
CA ILE A 7 15.48 8.51 -0.35
C ILE A 7 15.04 7.04 -0.31
N TYR A 8 13.79 6.79 -0.72
CA TYR A 8 13.25 5.45 -0.94
C TYR A 8 12.92 5.32 -2.43
N ASN A 9 13.51 4.31 -3.09
CA ASN A 9 13.31 4.06 -4.53
C ASN A 9 12.45 2.83 -4.83
N ASP A 10 12.05 2.10 -3.79
CA ASP A 10 11.20 0.93 -3.86
C ASP A 10 9.82 1.28 -4.44
N ILE A 11 9.15 0.25 -4.97
CA ILE A 11 7.83 0.40 -5.58
C ILE A 11 6.84 0.82 -4.50
N ILE A 12 6.26 2.01 -4.62
CA ILE A 12 5.17 2.48 -3.76
C ILE A 12 3.94 2.83 -4.61
N SER A 13 2.75 2.50 -4.11
CA SER A 13 1.47 2.82 -4.71
C SER A 13 0.75 3.90 -3.93
N HIS A 14 -0.16 4.62 -4.60
CA HIS A 14 -0.96 5.65 -3.95
C HIS A 14 -1.87 5.05 -2.86
N GLU A 15 -2.34 3.82 -3.07
CA GLU A 15 -3.17 3.08 -2.11
C GLU A 15 -2.42 2.72 -0.81
N ASP A 16 -1.08 2.71 -0.81
CA ASP A 16 -0.25 2.39 0.36
C ASP A 16 -0.30 3.50 1.43
N TRP A 17 -0.71 4.71 1.06
CA TRP A 17 -0.76 5.83 2.00
C TRP A 17 -1.85 5.67 3.06
N LEU A 18 -3.00 5.09 2.71
CA LEU A 18 -4.08 4.86 3.68
C LEU A 18 -3.62 3.96 4.85
N PRO A 19 -3.14 2.73 4.63
CA PRO A 19 -2.67 1.88 5.73
C PRO A 19 -1.43 2.45 6.42
N THR A 20 -0.54 3.13 5.71
CA THR A 20 0.68 3.72 6.31
C THR A 20 0.36 4.88 7.25
N LEU A 21 -0.51 5.81 6.85
CA LEU A 21 -0.91 6.95 7.68
C LEU A 21 -1.76 6.51 8.88
N LEU A 22 -2.65 5.52 8.69
CA LEU A 22 -3.42 4.96 9.80
C LEU A 22 -2.53 4.19 10.79
N ALA A 23 -1.50 3.49 10.31
CA ALA A 23 -0.50 2.91 11.20
C ALA A 23 0.21 3.98 12.03
N ALA A 24 0.55 5.12 11.44
CA ALA A 24 1.14 6.24 12.15
C ALA A 24 0.17 6.88 13.18
N ALA A 25 -1.13 6.82 12.90
CA ALA A 25 -2.20 7.26 13.82
C ALA A 25 -2.60 6.19 14.86
N GLY A 26 -1.93 5.03 14.91
CA GLY A 26 -2.17 3.97 15.91
C GLY A 26 -3.09 2.83 15.47
N VAL A 27 -3.40 2.70 14.18
CA VAL A 27 -4.21 1.61 13.60
C VAL A 27 -3.40 0.85 12.54
N PRO A 28 -2.40 0.04 12.94
CA PRO A 28 -1.44 -0.59 12.02
C PRO A 28 -2.01 -1.75 11.19
N ASP A 29 -3.18 -2.26 11.58
CA ASP A 29 -3.84 -3.46 11.06
C ASP A 29 -5.14 -3.13 10.30
N VAL A 30 -5.30 -1.89 9.82
CA VAL A 30 -6.53 -1.44 9.14
C VAL A 30 -6.93 -2.33 7.95
N VAL A 31 -5.96 -2.88 7.22
CA VAL A 31 -6.22 -3.77 6.07
C VAL A 31 -6.98 -5.02 6.52
N GLU A 32 -6.50 -5.69 7.57
CA GLU A 32 -7.16 -6.88 8.12
C GLU A 32 -8.48 -6.54 8.84
N LYS A 33 -8.53 -5.39 9.53
CA LYS A 33 -9.78 -4.91 10.13
C LYS A 33 -10.85 -4.66 9.07
N ALA A 34 -10.53 -3.95 8.00
CA ALA A 34 -11.46 -3.63 6.92
C ALA A 34 -11.93 -4.88 6.17
N LYS A 35 -11.07 -5.90 5.98
CA LYS A 35 -11.48 -7.19 5.40
C LYS A 35 -12.53 -7.90 6.25
N ASN A 36 -12.39 -7.83 7.58
CA ASN A 36 -13.30 -8.48 8.53
C ASN A 36 -14.53 -7.65 8.90
N GLY A 37 -14.53 -6.34 8.58
CA GLY A 37 -15.56 -5.39 8.94
C GLY A 37 -15.06 -4.44 10.04
N TYR A 38 -14.85 -3.18 9.69
CA TYR A 38 -14.33 -2.15 10.59
C TYR A 38 -15.31 -0.98 10.72
N GLU A 39 -15.74 -0.68 11.94
CA GLU A 39 -16.62 0.46 12.20
C GLU A 39 -15.81 1.77 12.29
N ALA A 40 -16.10 2.69 11.37
CA ALA A 40 -15.48 4.01 11.35
C ALA A 40 -16.42 5.03 10.71
N ASN A 41 -16.47 6.23 11.29
CA ASN A 41 -17.32 7.33 10.79
C ASN A 41 -18.80 6.93 10.63
N GLY A 42 -19.36 6.22 11.62
CA GLY A 42 -20.77 5.80 11.63
C GLY A 42 -21.13 4.74 10.58
N LYS A 43 -20.15 4.06 9.98
CA LYS A 43 -20.36 3.01 8.98
C LYS A 43 -19.42 1.82 9.22
N THR A 44 -19.92 0.62 8.98
CA THR A 44 -19.09 -0.59 8.90
C THR A 44 -18.51 -0.73 7.50
N TRP A 45 -17.19 -0.66 7.40
CA TRP A 45 -16.42 -0.87 6.17
C TRP A 45 -15.98 -2.33 6.10
N LYS A 46 -16.59 -3.10 5.19
CA LYS A 46 -16.16 -4.45 4.85
C LYS A 46 -15.62 -4.47 3.42
N VAL A 47 -14.34 -4.16 3.26
CA VAL A 47 -13.69 -3.95 1.96
C VAL A 47 -12.29 -4.54 1.94
N HIS A 48 -11.80 -4.87 0.75
CA HIS A 48 -10.41 -5.23 0.54
C HIS A 48 -9.60 -3.96 0.25
N LEU A 49 -8.68 -3.61 1.13
CA LEU A 49 -7.71 -2.54 0.88
C LEU A 49 -6.45 -3.18 0.29
N ASP A 50 -6.04 -2.74 -0.90
CA ASP A 50 -4.92 -3.34 -1.64
C ASP A 50 -3.54 -2.75 -1.28
N GLY A 51 -3.54 -1.71 -0.43
CA GLY A 51 -2.32 -1.09 0.07
C GLY A 51 -1.63 -1.85 1.19
N HIS A 52 -0.34 -1.61 1.34
CA HIS A 52 0.52 -2.14 2.38
C HIS A 52 0.98 -1.04 3.34
N ASN A 53 1.24 -1.42 4.59
CA ASN A 53 1.79 -0.51 5.59
C ASN A 53 3.32 -0.38 5.41
N TYR A 54 3.78 0.79 4.96
CA TYR A 54 5.20 1.11 4.77
C TYR A 54 5.90 1.62 6.03
N LEU A 55 5.17 1.89 7.11
CA LEU A 55 5.74 2.53 8.29
C LEU A 55 6.93 1.75 8.89
N PRO A 56 6.90 0.40 9.00
CA PRO A 56 8.06 -0.36 9.46
C PRO A 56 9.28 -0.20 8.54
N PHE A 57 9.06 -0.19 7.22
CA PHE A 57 10.11 0.00 6.23
C PHE A 57 10.73 1.40 6.33
N PHE A 58 9.90 2.44 6.41
CA PHE A 58 10.39 3.82 6.57
C PHE A 58 11.13 4.05 7.89
N LYS A 59 10.80 3.30 8.95
CA LYS A 59 11.52 3.35 10.21
C LYS A 59 12.84 2.56 10.19
N GLY A 60 13.09 1.78 9.13
CA GLY A 60 14.24 0.88 9.04
C GLY A 60 14.10 -0.37 9.93
N GLU A 61 12.88 -0.71 10.36
CA GLU A 61 12.60 -1.90 11.18
C GLU A 61 12.61 -3.18 10.32
N VAL A 62 12.33 -3.05 9.03
CA VAL A 62 12.43 -4.12 8.03
C VAL A 62 13.28 -3.65 6.85
N ALA A 63 14.03 -4.58 6.25
CA ALA A 63 14.99 -4.27 5.19
C ALA A 63 14.33 -4.05 3.82
N ASN A 64 13.18 -4.69 3.57
CA ASN A 64 12.54 -4.68 2.26
C ASN A 64 11.20 -3.94 2.33
N ALA A 65 10.87 -3.24 1.26
CA ALA A 65 9.51 -2.72 1.06
C ALA A 65 8.50 -3.88 0.99
N PRO A 66 7.27 -3.68 1.46
CA PRO A 66 6.26 -4.74 1.48
C PRO A 66 5.66 -5.07 0.10
N ARG A 67 5.96 -4.28 -0.94
CA ARG A 67 5.41 -4.43 -2.29
C ARG A 67 6.50 -4.85 -3.27
N ASP A 68 6.23 -5.92 -4.01
CA ASP A 68 7.03 -6.39 -5.14
C ASP A 68 6.31 -6.21 -6.48
N GLN A 69 5.01 -5.89 -6.46
CA GLN A 69 4.16 -5.78 -7.65
C GLN A 69 3.31 -4.52 -7.69
N PHE A 70 2.99 -4.07 -8.91
CA PHE A 70 2.10 -2.95 -9.18
C PHE A 70 1.19 -3.29 -10.36
N LEU A 71 -0.12 -3.13 -10.17
CA LEU A 71 -1.13 -3.34 -11.20
C LEU A 71 -1.52 -1.99 -11.82
N TYR A 72 -1.40 -1.86 -13.13
CA TYR A 72 -1.77 -0.64 -13.85
C TYR A 72 -3.13 -0.83 -14.51
N PHE A 73 -4.14 -0.15 -13.97
CA PHE A 73 -5.47 -0.10 -14.56
C PHE A 73 -5.68 1.17 -15.38
N GLY A 74 -6.32 1.04 -16.55
CA GLY A 74 -6.78 2.19 -17.32
C GLY A 74 -8.12 2.71 -16.84
N GLN A 75 -8.59 3.80 -17.46
CA GLN A 75 -9.86 4.44 -17.09
C GLN A 75 -11.08 3.55 -17.37
N GLY A 76 -10.98 2.62 -18.31
CA GLY A 76 -12.04 1.64 -18.61
C GLY A 76 -12.09 0.46 -17.65
N GLY A 77 -11.14 0.38 -16.69
CA GLY A 77 -11.03 -0.72 -15.73
C GLY A 77 -10.23 -1.92 -16.23
N GLU A 78 -9.67 -1.86 -17.43
CA GLU A 78 -8.80 -2.89 -17.99
C GLU A 78 -7.42 -2.90 -17.33
N LEU A 79 -6.88 -4.10 -17.10
CA LEU A 79 -5.51 -4.28 -16.63
C LEU A 79 -4.54 -4.12 -17.80
N ASN A 80 -3.91 -2.96 -17.90
CA ASN A 80 -3.04 -2.58 -19.01
C ASN A 80 -1.62 -3.11 -18.88
N ALA A 81 -1.13 -3.18 -17.64
CA ALA A 81 0.23 -3.65 -17.37
C ALA A 81 0.35 -4.18 -15.94
N ILE A 82 1.36 -5.02 -15.74
CA ILE A 82 1.87 -5.40 -14.42
C ILE A 82 3.33 -5.00 -14.36
N ARG A 83 3.73 -4.36 -13.27
CA ARG A 83 5.14 -4.32 -12.85
C ARG A 83 5.35 -5.36 -11.76
N TRP A 84 6.41 -6.13 -11.88
CA TRP A 84 6.89 -7.04 -10.86
C TRP A 84 8.41 -6.88 -10.75
N ASN A 85 8.86 -6.39 -9.60
CA ASN A 85 10.23 -5.96 -9.37
C ASN A 85 10.72 -5.02 -10.50
N ASP A 86 11.79 -5.42 -11.19
CA ASP A 86 12.42 -4.67 -12.27
C ASP A 86 11.70 -4.80 -13.62
N TRP A 87 10.74 -5.73 -13.73
CA TRP A 87 10.03 -6.02 -14.97
C TRP A 87 8.71 -5.28 -15.05
N LYS A 88 8.39 -4.74 -16.23
CA LYS A 88 7.06 -4.26 -16.57
C LYS A 88 6.59 -4.93 -17.85
N ASN A 89 5.48 -5.66 -17.76
CA ASN A 89 4.82 -6.31 -18.89
C ASN A 89 3.56 -5.53 -19.25
N VAL A 90 3.40 -5.22 -20.55
CA VAL A 90 2.28 -4.44 -21.09
C VAL A 90 1.48 -5.35 -22.02
N PHE A 91 0.17 -5.45 -21.80
CA PHE A 91 -0.67 -6.47 -22.45
C PHE A 91 -1.31 -6.04 -23.77
N ARG A 92 -1.44 -4.72 -23.99
CA ARG A 92 -2.28 -4.06 -25.01
C ARG A 92 -3.78 -4.16 -24.75
#